data_AF-A0A0C2SKT4-F1
#
_entry.id   AF-A0A0C2SKT4-F1
#
_cell.length_a   1.000
_cell.length_b   1.000
_cell.length_c   1.000
_cell.angle_alpha   90.00
_cell.angle_beta   90.00
_cell.angle_gamma   90.00
#
_symmetry.space_group_name_H-M   'P 1'
#
loop_
_entity.id
_entity.type
_entity.pdbx_description
1 polymer ?
#
loop_
_entity_poly.entity_id
_entity_poly.type
_entity_poly.pdbx_seq_one_letter_code
_entity_poly.pdbx_strand_id
1 'polypeptide(L)'
;IHNQYLNEYLLYMMARDILTPPEKQSIQDLMKQADLDVSAIQSILVTRYLNGRHRVPKRGNLHIAWEYAQNPADHHRFISLLWVTPLVFDTILTLIENHPIFMNNSN
;
A
#
# COMPACT_ATOMS: atom_id res chain seq x y z
N ILE A 1 -11.97 -15.70 6.97
CA ILE A 1 -12.97 -14.60 6.87
C ILE A 1 -13.03 -14.02 5.45
N HIS A 2 -11.96 -13.43 4.89
CA HIS A 2 -12.03 -12.83 3.54
C HIS A 2 -12.35 -13.82 2.41
N ASN A 3 -11.71 -14.99 2.40
CA ASN A 3 -12.04 -16.04 1.43
C ASN A 3 -13.48 -16.56 1.56
N GLN A 4 -14.07 -16.47 2.76
CA GLN A 4 -15.45 -16.91 2.98
C GLN A 4 -16.44 -15.94 2.32
N TYR A 5 -16.28 -14.63 2.56
CA TYR A 5 -17.13 -13.62 1.90
C TYR A 5 -16.95 -13.59 0.39
N LEU A 6 -15.74 -13.84 -0.10
CA LEU A 6 -15.49 -13.98 -1.54
C LEU A 6 -16.25 -15.17 -2.12
N ASN A 7 -16.21 -16.33 -1.46
CA ASN A 7 -16.95 -17.52 -1.88
C ASN A 7 -18.48 -17.30 -1.82
N GLU A 8 -18.99 -16.66 -0.77
CA GLU A 8 -20.41 -16.32 -0.62
C GLU A 8 -20.88 -15.36 -1.72
N TYR A 9 -20.06 -14.37 -2.08
CA TYR A 9 -20.37 -13.44 -3.15
C TYR A 9 -20.32 -14.07 -4.54
N LEU A 10 -19.36 -14.97 -4.80
CA LEU A 10 -19.31 -15.77 -6.03
C LEU A 10 -20.57 -16.64 -6.19
N LEU A 11 -21.00 -17.29 -5.10
CA LEU A 11 -22.24 -18.08 -5.08
C LEU A 11 -23.47 -17.22 -5.36
N TYR A 12 -23.53 -16.02 -4.77
CA TYR A 12 -24.60 -15.06 -5.05
C TYR A 12 -24.66 -14.66 -6.52
N MET A 13 -23.52 -14.36 -7.16
CA MET A 13 -23.48 -14.03 -8.59
C MET A 13 -23.98 -15.17 -9.47
N MET A 14 -23.50 -16.40 -9.22
CA MET A 14 -23.98 -17.58 -9.96
C MET A 14 -25.49 -17.79 -9.78
N ALA A 15 -26.00 -17.65 -8.56
CA ALA A 15 -27.42 -17.79 -8.28
C ALA A 15 -28.26 -16.69 -8.97
N ARG A 16 -27.78 -15.43 -8.94
CA ARG A 16 -28.42 -14.31 -9.64
C ARG A 16 -28.52 -14.60 -11.14
N ASP A 17 -27.43 -15.01 -11.76
CA ASP A 17 -27.37 -15.20 -13.21
C ASP A 17 -28.26 -16.40 -13.66
N ILE A 18 -28.37 -17.45 -12.83
CA ILE A 18 -29.29 -18.58 -13.08
C ILE A 18 -30.76 -18.18 -12.91
N LEU A 19 -31.07 -17.37 -11.89
CA LEU A 19 -32.44 -16.99 -11.54
C LEU A 19 -32.96 -15.80 -12.38
N THR A 20 -32.10 -15.12 -13.12
CA THR A 20 -32.51 -13.97 -13.94
C THR A 20 -33.05 -14.46 -15.29
N PRO A 21 -34.31 -14.15 -15.64
CA PRO A 21 -34.90 -14.61 -16.89
C PRO A 21 -34.13 -14.04 -18.10
N PRO A 22 -33.86 -14.85 -19.13
CA PRO A 22 -33.10 -14.43 -20.31
C PRO A 22 -33.80 -13.32 -21.13
N GLU A 23 -35.12 -13.14 -20.95
CA GLU A 23 -35.90 -12.07 -21.57
C GLU A 23 -35.65 -10.68 -20.96
N LYS A 24 -35.05 -10.62 -19.77
CA LYS A 24 -34.87 -9.37 -19.01
C LYS A 24 -33.47 -8.78 -19.11
N GLN A 25 -32.49 -9.51 -19.66
CA GLN A 25 -31.11 -9.06 -19.72
C GLN A 25 -30.48 -9.40 -21.07
N SER A 26 -29.92 -8.37 -21.71
CA SER A 26 -29.04 -8.56 -22.86
C SER A 26 -27.71 -9.16 -22.39
N ILE A 27 -27.04 -9.90 -23.27
CA ILE A 27 -25.66 -10.38 -23.04
C ILE A 27 -24.73 -9.20 -22.70
N GLN A 28 -24.96 -8.03 -23.30
CA GLN A 28 -24.17 -6.83 -23.01
C GLN A 28 -24.35 -6.33 -21.56
N ASP A 29 -25.55 -6.48 -21.00
CA ASP A 29 -25.83 -6.07 -19.62
C ASP A 29 -25.18 -7.03 -18.63
N LEU A 30 -25.19 -8.33 -18.94
CA LEU A 30 -24.47 -9.35 -18.18
C LEU A 30 -22.96 -9.10 -18.16
N MET A 31 -22.38 -8.76 -19.32
CA MET A 31 -20.95 -8.41 -19.40
C MET A 31 -20.61 -7.18 -18.56
N LYS A 32 -21.42 -6.11 -18.66
CA LYS A 32 -21.22 -4.91 -17.84
C LYS A 32 -21.33 -5.21 -16.35
N GLN A 33 -22.28 -6.04 -15.96
CA GLN A 33 -22.45 -6.43 -14.57
C GLN A 33 -21.25 -7.25 -14.08
N ALA A 34 -20.74 -8.19 -14.88
CA ALA A 34 -19.55 -8.95 -14.56
C ALA A 34 -18.30 -8.06 -14.38
N ASP A 35 -18.11 -7.07 -15.28
CA ASP A 35 -17.00 -6.12 -15.18
C ASP A 35 -17.10 -5.27 -13.89
N LEU A 36 -18.31 -4.84 -13.53
CA LEU A 36 -18.56 -4.12 -12.28
C LEU A 36 -18.26 -4.98 -11.06
N ASP A 37 -18.74 -6.23 -11.05
CA ASP A 37 -18.56 -7.15 -9.94
C ASP A 37 -17.06 -7.49 -9.74
N VAL A 38 -16.31 -7.74 -10.83
CA VAL A 38 -14.86 -7.95 -10.79
C VAL A 38 -14.13 -6.71 -10.27
N SER A 39 -14.48 -5.53 -10.77
CA SER A 39 -13.85 -4.26 -10.36
C SER A 39 -14.12 -3.96 -8.89
N ALA A 40 -15.32 -4.25 -8.40
CA ALA A 40 -15.69 -4.10 -7.00
C ALA A 40 -14.89 -5.05 -6.10
N ILE A 41 -14.77 -6.33 -6.47
CA ILE A 41 -13.97 -7.31 -5.71
C ILE A 41 -12.51 -6.89 -5.67
N GLN A 42 -11.92 -6.52 -6.81
CA GLN A 42 -10.54 -6.06 -6.86
C GLN A 42 -10.33 -4.82 -5.98
N SER A 43 -11.25 -3.86 -6.05
CA SER A 43 -11.21 -2.67 -5.19
C SER A 43 -11.24 -3.06 -3.72
N ILE A 44 -12.12 -3.98 -3.30
CA ILE A 44 -12.19 -4.48 -1.93
C ILE A 44 -10.87 -5.13 -1.53
N LEU A 45 -10.33 -6.05 -2.33
CA LEU A 45 -9.07 -6.76 -2.04
C LEU A 45 -7.87 -5.81 -1.94
N VAL A 46 -7.85 -4.75 -2.75
CA VAL A 46 -6.79 -3.74 -2.76
C VAL A 46 -7.02 -2.66 -1.70
N THR A 47 -8.25 -2.47 -1.21
CA THR A 47 -8.54 -1.42 -0.25
C THR A 47 -7.70 -1.58 1.02
N ARG A 48 -7.07 -0.47 1.39
CA ARG A 48 -6.12 -0.30 2.49
C ARG A 48 -6.66 -0.71 3.87
N TYR A 49 -7.98 -0.90 4.01
CA TYR A 49 -8.61 -1.30 5.27
C TYR A 49 -8.56 -2.80 5.53
N LEU A 50 -8.49 -3.63 4.48
CA LEU A 50 -8.41 -5.09 4.60
C LEU A 50 -6.97 -5.60 4.62
N ASN A 51 -6.04 -4.84 4.04
CA ASN A 51 -4.62 -5.15 4.11
C ASN A 51 -4.02 -4.57 5.40
N GLY A 52 -3.45 -5.45 6.24
CA GLY A 52 -2.81 -5.06 7.49
C GLY A 52 -1.80 -3.93 7.24
N ARG A 53 -1.91 -2.85 8.03
CA ARG A 53 -0.96 -1.73 7.94
C ARG A 53 0.45 -2.27 8.20
N HIS A 54 1.39 -1.95 7.34
CA HIS A 54 2.80 -2.07 7.70
C HIS A 54 3.01 -1.30 9.00
N ARG A 55 3.51 -2.00 10.02
CA ARG A 55 3.72 -1.43 11.34
C ARG A 55 4.80 -0.37 11.21
N VAL A 56 4.40 0.91 11.24
CA VAL A 56 5.36 2.00 11.27
C VAL A 56 6.03 1.97 12.64
N PRO A 57 7.35 1.74 12.73
CA PRO A 57 8.06 1.71 14.00
C PRO A 57 7.95 3.09 14.66
N LYS A 58 7.53 3.13 15.93
CA LYS A 58 7.52 4.36 16.73
C LYS A 58 8.91 4.55 17.34
N ARG A 59 9.82 5.16 16.59
CA ARG A 59 11.18 5.56 17.01
C ARG A 59 11.36 7.06 16.75
N GLY A 60 12.45 7.67 17.23
CA GLY A 60 12.78 9.05 16.86
C GLY A 60 12.91 9.19 15.34
N ASN A 61 12.53 10.34 14.77
CA ASN A 61 12.40 10.53 13.32
C ASN A 61 13.68 10.13 12.55
N LEU A 62 14.87 10.40 13.09
CA LEU A 62 16.13 10.00 12.46
C LEU A 62 16.35 8.48 12.49
N HIS A 63 16.02 7.80 13.59
CA HIS A 63 16.20 6.36 13.68
C HIS A 63 15.30 5.60 12.69
N ILE A 64 14.08 6.11 12.48
CA ILE A 64 13.15 5.59 11.45
C ILE A 64 13.72 5.85 10.05
N ALA A 65 14.29 7.03 9.80
CA ALA A 65 14.93 7.32 8.53
C ALA A 65 16.05 6.32 8.22
N TRP A 66 16.90 5.98 9.21
CA TRP A 66 17.95 4.98 9.00
C TRP A 66 17.40 3.61 8.61
N GLU A 67 16.30 3.17 9.23
CA GLU A 67 15.64 1.90 8.84
C GLU A 67 15.11 1.94 7.41
N TYR A 68 14.48 3.04 7.00
CA TYR A 68 13.99 3.20 5.62
C TYR A 68 15.11 3.27 4.60
N ALA A 69 16.30 3.77 4.95
CA ALA A 69 17.45 3.79 4.05
C ALA A 69 17.97 2.39 3.70
N GLN A 70 17.87 1.44 4.64
CA GLN A 70 18.41 0.07 4.46
C GLN A 70 17.61 -0.78 3.47
N ASN A 71 16.31 -0.51 3.30
CA ASN A 71 15.44 -1.28 2.42
C ASN A 71 15.00 -0.45 1.20
N PRO A 72 15.41 -0.80 -0.03
CA PRO A 72 14.98 -0.11 -1.25
C PRO A 72 13.46 0.02 -1.41
N ALA A 73 12.68 -0.95 -0.91
CA ALA A 73 11.22 -0.89 -0.97
C ALA A 73 10.64 0.27 -0.12
N ASP A 74 11.37 0.70 0.92
CA ASP A 74 10.96 1.75 1.84
C ASP A 74 11.60 3.12 1.54
N HIS A 75 12.41 3.24 0.49
CA HIS A 75 13.05 4.53 0.10
C HIS A 75 12.05 5.64 -0.15
N HIS A 76 10.84 5.32 -0.64
CA HIS A 76 9.76 6.30 -0.79
C HIS A 76 9.35 6.94 0.56
N ARG A 77 9.40 6.17 1.65
CA ARG A 77 9.13 6.66 3.02
C ARG A 77 10.27 7.51 3.54
N PHE A 78 11.51 7.14 3.23
CA PHE A 78 12.69 7.95 3.53
C PHE A 78 12.58 9.35 2.90
N ILE A 79 12.29 9.40 1.60
CA ILE A 79 12.13 10.67 0.85
C ILE A 79 10.96 11.47 1.41
N SER A 80 9.84 10.83 1.75
CA SER A 80 8.71 11.55 2.38
C SER A 80 9.06 12.15 3.74
N LEU A 81 10.03 11.59 4.47
CA LEU A 81 10.40 12.01 5.81
C LEU A 81 11.46 13.12 5.80
N LEU A 82 12.49 12.98 4.96
CA LEU A 82 13.65 13.87 4.92
C LEU A 82 13.75 14.73 3.65
N TRP A 83 12.85 14.53 2.69
CA TRP A 83 12.80 15.25 1.40
C TRP A 83 14.04 15.10 0.52
N VAL A 84 14.89 14.13 0.83
CA VAL A 84 16.11 13.79 0.10
C VAL A 84 16.21 12.28 -0.06
N THR A 85 16.98 11.81 -1.04
CA THR A 85 17.25 10.37 -1.20
C THR A 85 18.24 9.88 -0.14
N PRO A 86 18.26 8.57 0.19
CA PRO A 86 19.25 8.01 1.10
C PRO A 86 20.70 8.33 0.71
N LEU A 87 21.00 8.27 -0.59
CA LEU A 87 22.34 8.58 -1.13
C LEU A 87 22.74 10.04 -0.90
N VAL A 88 21.85 10.99 -1.18
CA VAL A 88 22.12 12.42 -0.96
C VAL A 88 22.31 12.70 0.53
N PHE A 89 21.48 12.08 1.36
CA PHE A 89 21.58 12.22 2.80
C PHE A 89 22.93 11.70 3.34
N ASP A 90 23.39 10.53 2.88
CA ASP A 90 24.70 9.97 3.22
C ASP A 90 25.86 10.87 2.75
N THR A 91 25.73 11.45 1.56
CA THR A 91 26.70 12.43 1.04
C THR A 91 26.75 13.68 1.92
N ILE A 92 25.61 14.17 2.41
CA ILE A 92 25.59 15.31 3.34
C ILE A 92 26.27 14.92 4.65
N LEU A 93 26.00 13.73 5.20
CA LEU A 93 26.62 13.24 6.42
C LEU A 93 28.15 13.18 6.31
N THR A 94 28.68 12.60 5.24
CA THR A 94 30.13 12.53 4.99
C THR A 94 30.77 13.92 4.85
N LEU A 95 30.07 14.89 4.26
CA LEU A 95 30.57 16.27 4.14
C LEU A 95 30.61 17.02 5.47
N ILE A 96 29.69 16.71 6.40
CA ILE A 96 29.62 17.41 7.70
C ILE A 96 30.31 16.63 8.84
N GLU A 97 30.69 15.38 8.62
CA GLU A 97 31.25 14.48 9.65
C GLU A 97 32.42 15.08 10.41
N ASN A 98 33.32 15.79 9.72
CA ASN A 98 34.52 16.41 10.32
C ASN A 98 34.40 17.92 10.52
N HIS A 99 33.20 18.48 10.37
CA HIS A 99 33.02 19.91 10.35
C HIS A 99 32.85 20.45 11.78
N PRO A 100 33.63 21.47 12.20
CA PRO A 100 33.73 21.90 13.60
C PRO A 100 32.42 22.42 14.20
N ILE A 101 31.48 22.88 13.37
CA ILE A 101 30.15 23.34 13.80
C ILE A 101 29.24 22.17 14.21
N PHE A 102 29.43 20.98 13.64
CA PHE A 102 28.58 19.82 13.88
C PHE A 102 29.19 18.82 14.88
N MET A 103 30.33 19.18 15.47
CA MET A 103 30.94 18.44 16.57
C MET A 103 30.17 18.70 17.86
N ASN A 104 29.72 17.63 18.53
CA ASN A 104 29.17 17.76 19.86
C ASN A 104 30.32 17.80 20.87
N ASN A 105 30.57 18.96 21.49
CA ASN A 105 31.55 19.11 22.57
C ASN A 105 31.03 18.60 23.94
N SER A 106 29.94 17.83 23.94
CA SER A 106 29.47 17.15 25.15
C SER A 106 30.33 15.91 25.38
N ASN A 107 31.24 15.98 26.36
CA ASN A 107 31.94 14.82 26.92
C ASN A 107 30.98 13.92 27.71
#